data_AF-Q4RI70-F1
#
_entry.id   AF-Q4RI70-F1
#
_cell.length_a   1.000
_cell.length_b   1.000
_cell.length_c   1.000
_cell.angle_alpha   90.00
_cell.angle_beta   90.00
_cell.angle_gamma   90.00
#
_symmetry.space_group_name_H-M   'P 1'
#
loop_
_entity.id
_entity.type
_entity.pdbx_description
1 polymer ?
#
loop_
_entity_poly.entity_id
_entity_poly.type
_entity_poly.pdbx_seq_one_letter_code
_entity_poly.pdbx_strand_id
1 'polypeptide(L)'
;SDGVRAETGVNSGLHVWEVMWNPNHRGSHAVLGISRQNCPLQASGYDVLIGGDSESWGWELRTNQLWHAGKRLRLYPEGPGRGNCQHTEHYGLKADTKTAQSPLPIPERILLVLDADAGTLGFSVDGSFLGVAFKDLPGGVELFPAVSSVRGGASIRLRYLNGTKRDPPALMDLCALSIQHHLGQQRHKQICNLPLPKPLQQYLL
;
A
#
# COMPACT_ATOMS: atom_id res chain seq x y z
N SER A 1 5.86 13.97 -16.91
CA SER A 1 5.14 13.21 -15.88
C SER A 1 4.28 14.17 -15.10
N ASP A 2 3.02 13.80 -14.89
CA ASP A 2 2.05 14.62 -14.16
C ASP A 2 1.59 13.88 -12.91
N GLY A 3 1.54 14.59 -11.80
CA GLY A 3 1.16 14.11 -10.49
C GLY A 3 -0.06 14.82 -9.95
N VAL A 4 -0.73 14.16 -9.01
CA VAL A 4 -1.78 14.77 -8.20
C VAL A 4 -1.66 14.22 -6.79
N ARG A 5 -1.93 15.07 -5.80
CA ARG A 5 -2.05 14.69 -4.39
C ARG A 5 -3.48 14.95 -3.91
N ALA A 6 -3.89 14.23 -2.87
CA ALA A 6 -5.15 14.49 -2.19
C ALA A 6 -5.16 15.91 -1.60
N GLU A 7 -6.36 16.47 -1.46
CA GLU A 7 -6.56 17.80 -0.85
C GLU A 7 -6.24 17.81 0.64
N THR A 8 -6.62 16.74 1.36
CA THR A 8 -6.41 16.61 2.81
C THR A 8 -5.30 15.62 3.10
N GLY A 9 -4.35 16.04 3.94
CA GLY A 9 -3.29 15.20 4.48
C GLY A 9 -3.66 14.65 5.86
N VAL A 10 -2.93 13.65 6.31
CA VAL A 10 -3.05 13.09 7.67
C VAL A 10 -1.69 13.05 8.33
N ASN A 11 -1.65 13.21 9.65
CA ASN A 11 -0.40 13.29 10.42
C ASN A 11 -0.37 12.36 11.65
N SER A 12 -1.44 11.61 11.90
CA SER A 12 -1.60 10.66 13.00
C SER A 12 -2.67 9.64 12.65
N GLY A 13 -2.63 8.45 13.24
CA GLY A 13 -3.59 7.37 13.02
C GLY A 13 -3.30 6.47 11.82
N LEU A 14 -4.10 5.42 11.69
CA LEU A 14 -4.13 4.49 10.56
C LEU A 14 -5.21 4.93 9.58
N HIS A 15 -4.89 5.04 8.29
CA HIS A 15 -5.79 5.52 7.26
C HIS A 15 -5.75 4.62 6.03
N VAL A 16 -6.92 4.41 5.43
CA VAL A 16 -7.08 3.59 4.23
C VAL A 16 -7.82 4.35 3.14
N TRP A 17 -7.22 4.39 1.95
CA TRP A 17 -7.86 4.90 0.74
C TRP A 17 -7.96 3.81 -0.32
N GLU A 18 -9.04 3.84 -1.07
CA GLU A 18 -9.22 3.06 -2.30
C GLU A 18 -8.77 3.89 -3.49
N VAL A 19 -7.92 3.29 -4.32
CA VAL A 19 -7.48 3.83 -5.60
C VAL A 19 -7.98 2.91 -6.70
N MET A 20 -8.77 3.45 -7.61
CA MET A 20 -9.17 2.77 -8.84
C MET A 20 -8.32 3.32 -9.98
N TRP A 21 -7.50 2.46 -10.57
CA TRP A 21 -6.65 2.82 -11.70
C TRP A 21 -6.54 1.64 -12.66
N ASN A 22 -7.26 1.74 -13.78
CA ASN A 22 -7.30 0.71 -14.82
C ASN A 22 -5.87 0.33 -15.28
N PRO A 23 -5.47 -0.96 -15.23
CA PRO A 23 -4.14 -1.42 -15.64
C PRO A 23 -3.75 -1.04 -17.07
N ASN A 24 -4.72 -1.04 -18.00
CA ASN A 24 -4.50 -0.63 -19.38
C ASN A 24 -4.17 0.87 -19.47
N HIS A 25 -4.49 1.64 -18.43
CA HIS A 25 -4.34 3.09 -18.36
C HIS A 25 -3.15 3.58 -17.54
N ARG A 26 -2.15 2.72 -17.29
CA ARG A 26 -0.97 3.05 -16.47
C ARG A 26 0.25 3.56 -17.24
N GLY A 27 0.44 3.09 -18.48
CA GLY A 27 1.60 3.49 -19.28
C GLY A 27 2.92 2.86 -18.81
N SER A 28 4.05 3.54 -19.00
CA SER A 28 5.36 3.07 -18.54
C SER A 28 5.58 3.33 -17.05
N HIS A 29 5.22 4.52 -16.58
CA HIS A 29 5.40 4.96 -15.18
C HIS A 29 4.04 5.33 -14.58
N ALA A 30 3.47 4.38 -13.83
CA ALA A 30 2.32 4.61 -12.97
C ALA A 30 2.75 4.38 -11.53
N VAL A 31 2.73 5.46 -10.75
CA VAL A 31 3.25 5.43 -9.39
C VAL A 31 2.16 5.85 -8.43
N LEU A 32 1.97 5.05 -7.38
CA LEU A 32 1.05 5.33 -6.29
C LEU A 32 1.84 5.37 -4.99
N GLY A 33 1.52 6.33 -4.12
CA GLY A 33 2.10 6.39 -2.80
C GLY A 33 1.63 7.61 -2.03
N ILE A 34 2.55 8.23 -1.31
CA ILE A 34 2.26 9.41 -0.51
C ILE A 34 3.29 10.51 -0.78
N SER A 35 2.92 11.74 -0.46
CA SER A 35 3.80 12.89 -0.53
C SER A 35 3.58 13.84 0.64
N ARG A 36 4.54 14.74 0.86
CA ARG A 36 4.39 15.95 1.65
C ARG A 36 3.86 17.09 0.77
N GLN A 37 3.38 18.15 1.41
CA GLN A 37 2.77 19.30 0.74
C GLN A 37 3.68 19.94 -0.34
N ASN A 38 5.00 19.91 -0.14
CA ASN A 38 5.98 20.56 -1.02
C ASN A 38 6.48 19.66 -2.16
N CYS A 39 6.01 18.43 -2.27
CA CYS A 39 6.36 17.53 -3.38
C CYS A 39 5.94 18.15 -4.73
N PRO A 40 6.85 18.22 -5.72
CA PRO A 40 6.52 18.59 -7.09
C PRO A 40 5.48 17.64 -7.69
N LEU A 41 4.53 18.20 -8.42
CA LEU A 41 3.47 17.45 -9.10
C LEU A 41 3.60 17.49 -10.62
N GLN A 42 4.73 17.98 -11.13
CA GLN A 42 5.03 17.96 -12.56
C GLN A 42 6.53 17.86 -12.76
N ALA A 43 6.94 17.07 -13.76
CA ALA A 43 8.31 17.01 -14.23
C ALA A 43 8.34 16.82 -15.75
N SER A 44 9.38 17.36 -16.39
CA SER A 44 9.64 17.12 -17.81
C SER A 44 10.04 15.67 -18.05
N GLY A 45 9.63 15.11 -19.19
CA GLY A 45 9.95 13.74 -19.58
C GLY A 45 9.00 12.67 -19.00
N TYR A 46 9.32 11.42 -19.27
CA TYR A 46 8.59 10.25 -18.78
C TYR A 46 9.41 9.57 -17.68
N ASP A 47 9.24 10.06 -16.46
CA ASP A 47 10.04 9.64 -15.32
C ASP A 47 9.19 9.37 -14.07
N VAL A 48 9.80 8.73 -13.07
CA VAL A 48 9.16 8.44 -11.78
C VAL A 48 9.11 9.73 -10.94
N LEU A 49 7.95 10.39 -10.94
CA LEU A 49 7.73 11.65 -10.24
C LEU A 49 7.51 11.45 -8.73
N ILE A 50 6.49 10.68 -8.33
CA ILE A 50 6.30 10.31 -6.92
C ILE A 50 7.40 9.33 -6.50
N GLY A 51 8.16 9.65 -5.46
CA GLY A 51 9.39 8.95 -5.06
C GLY A 51 10.66 9.47 -5.74
N GLY A 52 10.53 10.41 -6.69
CA GLY A 52 11.65 11.05 -7.38
C GLY A 52 12.44 12.03 -6.50
N ASP A 53 11.89 12.40 -5.33
CA ASP A 53 12.49 13.32 -4.37
C ASP A 53 12.38 12.82 -2.92
N SER A 54 12.91 13.59 -1.97
CA SER A 54 12.80 13.28 -0.54
C SER A 54 11.43 13.62 0.06
N GLU A 55 10.55 14.27 -0.70
CA GLU A 55 9.23 14.71 -0.25
C GLU A 55 8.14 13.67 -0.51
N SER A 56 8.47 12.56 -1.19
CA SER A 56 7.50 11.55 -1.59
C SER A 56 8.03 10.12 -1.56
N TRP A 57 7.12 9.16 -1.44
CA TRP A 57 7.39 7.71 -1.41
C TRP A 57 6.44 7.04 -2.37
N GLY A 58 6.98 6.35 -3.38
CA GLY A 58 6.21 5.85 -4.52
C GLY A 58 6.40 4.37 -4.80
N TRP A 59 5.31 3.67 -5.07
CA TRP A 59 5.31 2.31 -5.61
C TRP A 59 4.94 2.33 -7.09
N GLU A 60 5.88 1.96 -7.95
CA GLU A 60 5.69 1.85 -9.39
C GLU A 60 4.97 0.53 -9.72
N LEU A 61 3.72 0.65 -10.15
CA LEU A 61 2.78 -0.47 -10.28
C LEU A 61 3.13 -1.46 -11.40
N ARG A 62 3.95 -1.03 -12.37
CA ARG A 62 4.34 -1.87 -13.52
C ARG A 62 5.53 -2.79 -13.21
N THR A 63 6.51 -2.26 -12.50
CA THR A 63 7.80 -2.92 -12.23
C THR A 63 7.86 -3.49 -10.82
N ASN A 64 6.86 -3.17 -9.98
CA ASN A 64 6.85 -3.45 -8.55
C ASN A 64 7.97 -2.75 -7.78
N GLN A 65 8.52 -1.67 -8.33
CA GLN A 65 9.66 -0.98 -7.76
C GLN A 65 9.23 0.08 -6.75
N LEU A 66 9.85 0.10 -5.57
CA LEU A 66 9.71 1.21 -4.63
C LEU A 66 10.73 2.31 -4.92
N TRP A 67 10.31 3.56 -4.74
CA TRP A 67 11.06 4.77 -5.04
C TRP A 67 10.94 5.78 -3.89
N HIS A 68 12.07 6.37 -3.53
CA HIS A 68 12.17 7.49 -2.59
C HIS A 68 13.51 8.20 -2.78
N ALA A 69 13.55 9.53 -2.62
CA ALA A 69 14.76 10.35 -2.75
C ALA A 69 15.49 10.15 -4.10
N GLY A 70 14.72 9.92 -5.18
CA GLY A 70 15.24 9.65 -6.52
C GLY A 70 15.97 8.31 -6.64
N LYS A 71 15.90 7.47 -5.60
CA LYS A 71 16.58 6.17 -5.55
C LYS A 71 15.58 5.04 -5.72
N ARG A 72 16.04 4.08 -6.51
CA ARG A 72 15.38 2.79 -6.67
C ARG A 72 15.67 1.91 -5.45
N LEU A 73 14.64 1.56 -4.68
CA LEU A 73 14.75 0.73 -3.48
C LEU A 73 14.55 -0.76 -3.79
N ARG A 74 13.96 -1.52 -2.87
CA ARG A 74 13.59 -2.94 -3.07
C ARG A 74 12.34 -3.09 -3.93
N LEU A 75 12.19 -4.27 -4.54
CA LEU A 75 10.94 -4.67 -5.21
C LEU A 75 9.87 -5.01 -4.16
N TYR A 76 8.61 -4.74 -4.46
CA TYR A 76 7.46 -4.92 -3.57
C TYR A 76 6.24 -5.49 -4.31
N PRO A 77 5.58 -6.56 -3.82
CA PRO A 77 5.76 -7.16 -2.50
C PRO A 77 7.04 -7.99 -2.35
N GLU A 78 7.42 -8.23 -1.10
CA GLU A 78 8.38 -9.28 -0.79
C GLU A 78 7.69 -10.64 -0.94
N GLY A 79 7.74 -11.23 -2.14
CA GLY A 79 7.19 -12.56 -2.40
C GLY A 79 7.67 -13.64 -1.41
N PRO A 80 6.92 -14.76 -1.27
CA PRO A 80 7.33 -15.87 -0.42
C PRO A 80 8.64 -16.44 -0.95
N GLY A 81 9.71 -16.31 -0.14
CA GLY A 81 11.10 -16.53 -0.55
C GLY A 81 12.01 -15.29 -0.43
N ARG A 82 11.48 -14.13 -0.02
CA ARG A 82 12.23 -12.88 0.22
C ARG A 82 12.47 -12.56 1.70
N GLY A 83 12.46 -13.59 2.55
CA GLY A 83 13.03 -13.49 3.88
C GLY A 83 14.49 -13.94 3.83
N ASN A 84 15.43 -13.01 3.95
CA ASN A 84 16.45 -13.17 4.96
C ASN A 84 16.99 -11.81 5.42
N CYS A 85 17.02 -11.73 6.74
CA CYS A 85 17.40 -10.65 7.61
C CYS A 85 18.73 -10.00 7.22
N GLN A 86 18.83 -8.70 7.47
CA GLN A 86 20.11 -8.01 7.60
C GLN A 86 20.81 -8.51 8.86
N HIS A 87 22.00 -9.10 8.74
CA HIS A 87 23.16 -8.88 9.61
C HIS A 87 24.36 -9.67 9.05
N THR A 88 25.52 -9.03 9.04
CA THR A 88 26.84 -9.54 8.65
C THR A 88 27.15 -10.91 9.23
N GLU A 89 27.71 -11.84 8.43
CA GLU A 89 28.99 -12.52 8.69
C GLU A 89 29.53 -13.16 7.39
N HIS A 90 30.85 -13.13 7.25
CA HIS A 90 31.63 -13.79 6.21
C HIS A 90 31.27 -15.28 6.06
N TYR A 91 31.07 -15.76 4.83
CA TYR A 91 31.70 -16.94 4.21
C TYR A 91 31.04 -17.17 2.84
N GLY A 92 31.86 -17.18 1.79
CA GLY A 92 31.38 -17.22 0.42
C GLY A 92 30.79 -18.56 0.01
N LEU A 93 29.63 -18.52 -0.65
CA LEU A 93 29.17 -19.49 -1.64
C LEU A 93 28.32 -18.71 -2.64
N LYS A 94 28.77 -18.66 -3.90
CA LYS A 94 28.00 -18.10 -5.01
C LYS A 94 26.79 -19.00 -5.26
N ALA A 95 25.59 -18.47 -5.05
CA ALA A 95 24.36 -19.05 -5.59
C ALA A 95 23.95 -18.25 -6.83
N ASP A 96 24.43 -18.70 -7.98
CA ASP A 96 23.87 -18.35 -9.28
C ASP A 96 22.47 -18.95 -9.40
N THR A 97 21.43 -18.15 -9.16
CA THR A 97 20.10 -18.40 -9.71
C THR A 97 19.32 -17.09 -9.80
N LYS A 98 19.65 -16.27 -10.79
CA LYS A 98 18.79 -15.15 -11.22
C LYS A 98 17.58 -15.71 -11.97
N THR A 99 16.63 -16.30 -11.25
CA THR A 99 15.28 -16.46 -11.80
C THR A 99 14.72 -15.04 -11.88
N ALA A 100 14.68 -14.47 -13.08
CA ALA A 100 14.04 -13.19 -13.34
C ALA A 100 12.55 -13.34 -13.04
N GLN A 101 12.16 -13.10 -11.79
CA GLN A 101 10.78 -13.20 -11.34
C GLN A 101 9.99 -12.06 -12.01
N SER A 102 8.93 -12.41 -12.73
CA SER A 102 8.04 -11.44 -13.37
C SER A 102 7.39 -10.54 -12.31
N PRO A 103 7.21 -9.23 -12.59
CA PRO A 103 6.45 -8.33 -11.72
C PRO A 103 5.06 -8.90 -11.39
N LEU A 104 4.59 -8.67 -10.16
CA LEU A 104 3.24 -9.02 -9.74
C LEU A 104 2.25 -8.14 -10.53
N PRO A 105 1.34 -8.72 -11.34
CA PRO A 105 0.31 -7.93 -12.00
C PRO A 105 -0.61 -7.30 -10.95
N ILE A 106 -0.69 -5.97 -10.95
CA ILE A 106 -1.52 -5.23 -10.00
C ILE A 106 -2.92 -5.01 -10.57
N PRO A 107 -4.00 -5.42 -9.88
CA PRO A 107 -5.38 -5.24 -10.34
C PRO A 107 -5.79 -3.75 -10.34
N GLU A 108 -6.96 -3.43 -10.90
CA GLU A 108 -7.46 -2.06 -10.98
C GLU A 108 -7.66 -1.40 -9.61
N ARG A 109 -8.19 -2.16 -8.65
CA ARG A 109 -8.48 -1.71 -7.29
C ARG A 109 -7.28 -1.95 -6.38
N ILE A 110 -6.78 -0.88 -5.78
CA ILE A 110 -5.65 -0.92 -4.84
C ILE A 110 -6.07 -0.19 -3.57
N LEU A 111 -5.72 -0.73 -2.41
CA LEU A 111 -5.84 -0.03 -1.14
C LEU A 111 -4.48 0.53 -0.73
N LEU A 112 -4.43 1.83 -0.47
CA LEU A 112 -3.29 2.49 0.16
C LEU A 112 -3.53 2.50 1.67
N VAL A 113 -2.59 1.96 2.43
CA VAL A 113 -2.67 1.82 3.90
C VAL A 113 -1.52 2.60 4.52
N LEU A 114 -1.82 3.73 5.15
CA LEU A 114 -0.86 4.58 5.84
C LEU A 114 -1.09 4.47 7.34
N ASP A 115 -0.11 3.99 8.08
CA ASP A 115 -0.06 4.13 9.53
C ASP A 115 0.89 5.29 9.86
N ALA A 116 0.31 6.47 10.08
CA ALA A 116 1.06 7.68 10.39
C ALA A 116 1.66 7.65 11.81
N ASP A 117 1.08 6.87 12.72
CA ASP A 117 1.59 6.71 14.08
C ASP A 117 2.80 5.76 14.13
N ALA A 118 2.74 4.66 13.37
CA ALA A 118 3.85 3.73 13.22
C ALA A 118 4.89 4.19 12.19
N GLY A 119 4.58 5.22 11.40
CA GLY A 119 5.44 5.72 10.33
C GLY A 119 5.62 4.68 9.20
N THR A 120 4.55 3.98 8.80
CA THR A 120 4.62 2.94 7.76
C THR A 120 3.60 3.14 6.65
N LEU A 121 3.99 2.80 5.41
CA LEU A 121 3.11 2.75 4.25
C LEU A 121 3.13 1.34 3.67
N GLY A 122 1.95 0.81 3.37
CA GLY A 122 1.76 -0.45 2.68
C GLY A 122 0.56 -0.40 1.75
N PHE A 123 0.32 -1.52 1.07
CA PHE A 123 -0.74 -1.62 0.08
C PHE A 123 -1.47 -2.96 0.19
N SER A 124 -2.75 -2.97 -0.14
CA SER A 124 -3.52 -4.22 -0.29
C SER A 124 -4.14 -4.32 -1.68
N VAL A 125 -4.08 -5.51 -2.25
CA VAL A 125 -4.66 -5.87 -3.55
C VAL A 125 -5.42 -7.18 -3.38
N ASP A 126 -6.58 -7.32 -4.03
CA ASP A 126 -7.42 -8.53 -3.95
C ASP A 126 -7.66 -9.04 -2.52
N GLY A 127 -7.84 -8.10 -1.57
CA GLY A 127 -8.09 -8.41 -0.16
C GLY A 127 -6.88 -8.91 0.63
N SER A 128 -5.69 -8.95 0.04
CA SER A 128 -4.45 -9.36 0.68
C SER A 128 -3.57 -8.15 0.97
N PHE A 129 -3.11 -7.99 2.21
CA PHE A 129 -2.11 -6.96 2.53
C PHE A 129 -0.73 -7.45 2.08
N LEU A 130 -0.05 -6.64 1.27
CA LEU A 130 1.20 -6.99 0.61
C LEU A 130 2.45 -6.75 1.48
N GLY A 131 2.25 -6.33 2.73
CA GLY A 131 3.30 -6.02 3.70
C GLY A 131 3.66 -4.53 3.71
N VAL A 132 4.71 -4.20 4.48
CA VAL A 132 5.17 -2.81 4.61
C VAL A 132 6.11 -2.45 3.46
N ALA A 133 5.68 -1.49 2.64
CA ALA A 133 6.47 -0.95 1.53
C ALA A 133 7.54 0.03 2.07
N PHE A 134 7.13 0.98 2.91
CA PHE A 134 8.02 1.99 3.50
C PHE A 134 7.88 2.02 5.01
N LYS A 135 9.02 2.21 5.68
CA LYS A 135 9.14 2.41 7.14
C LYS A 135 9.80 3.76 7.38
N ASP A 136 9.79 4.18 8.64
CA ASP A 136 10.48 5.39 9.09
C ASP A 136 9.98 6.66 8.37
N LEU A 137 8.69 6.69 8.04
CA LEU A 137 8.04 7.88 7.51
C LEU A 137 8.07 8.99 8.56
N PRO A 138 8.17 10.27 8.15
CA PRO A 138 8.24 11.38 9.10
C PRO A 138 6.94 11.47 9.91
N GLY A 139 7.08 11.45 11.23
CA GLY A 139 5.97 11.64 12.16
C GLY A 139 5.63 13.13 12.38
N GLY A 140 4.38 13.41 12.72
CA GLY A 140 3.92 14.77 13.06
C GLY A 140 3.84 15.75 11.87
N VAL A 141 4.01 15.26 10.64
CA VAL A 141 3.84 16.03 9.41
C VAL A 141 2.66 15.48 8.61
N GLU A 142 2.03 16.33 7.82
CA GLU A 142 0.95 15.89 6.94
C GLU A 142 1.49 15.10 5.74
N LEU A 143 0.92 13.92 5.57
CA LEU A 143 1.15 13.00 4.47
C LEU A 143 -0.12 12.87 3.64
N PHE A 144 0.03 13.01 2.34
CA PHE A 144 -1.06 13.08 1.38
C PHE A 144 -0.98 11.88 0.43
N PRO A 145 -2.04 11.10 0.21
CA PRO A 145 -2.09 10.18 -0.91
C PRO A 145 -1.75 10.88 -2.22
N ALA A 146 -0.88 10.30 -3.02
CA ALA A 146 -0.40 10.89 -4.26
C ALA A 146 -0.19 9.84 -5.34
N VAL A 147 -0.41 10.24 -6.59
CA VAL A 147 -0.14 9.43 -7.78
C VAL A 147 0.59 10.25 -8.82
N SER A 148 1.37 9.59 -9.68
CA SER A 148 1.88 10.19 -10.92
C SER A 148 1.76 9.25 -12.11
N SER A 149 1.38 9.81 -13.25
CA SER A 149 1.19 9.11 -14.52
C SER A 149 1.93 9.82 -15.65
N VAL A 150 2.24 9.03 -16.69
CA VAL A 150 2.76 9.50 -17.98
C VAL A 150 1.80 9.23 -19.14
N ARG A 151 0.67 8.58 -18.87
CA ARG A 151 -0.27 8.16 -19.91
C ARG A 151 -1.39 9.17 -20.09
N GLY A 152 -1.50 9.71 -21.31
CA GLY A 152 -2.65 10.54 -21.71
C GLY A 152 -3.98 9.80 -21.55
N GLY A 153 -5.00 10.51 -21.06
CA GLY A 153 -6.34 9.96 -20.83
C GLY A 153 -6.45 8.96 -19.67
N ALA A 154 -5.43 8.85 -18.80
CA ALA A 154 -5.56 8.10 -17.56
C ALA A 154 -6.63 8.74 -16.67
N SER A 155 -7.50 7.90 -16.10
CA SER A 155 -8.50 8.30 -15.11
C SER A 155 -8.26 7.48 -13.85
N ILE A 156 -8.10 8.19 -12.73
CA ILE A 156 -7.72 7.63 -11.44
C ILE A 156 -8.72 8.17 -10.43
N ARG A 157 -9.37 7.28 -9.68
CA ARG A 157 -10.29 7.67 -8.62
C ARG A 157 -9.66 7.37 -7.28
N LEU A 158 -9.67 8.36 -6.39
CA LEU A 158 -9.32 8.21 -4.98
C LEU A 158 -10.60 8.29 -4.15
N ARG A 159 -10.79 7.35 -3.22
CA ARG A 159 -11.88 7.37 -2.24
C ARG A 159 -11.32 7.07 -0.87
N TYR A 160 -11.49 7.98 0.08
CA TYR A 160 -11.20 7.70 1.48
C TYR A 160 -12.20 6.66 2.01
N LEU A 161 -11.71 5.60 2.64
CA LEU A 161 -12.56 4.56 3.21
C LEU A 161 -12.79 4.80 4.70
N ASN A 162 -11.71 4.82 5.47
CA ASN A 162 -11.78 5.04 6.91
C ASN A 162 -10.40 5.37 7.49
N GLY A 163 -10.41 5.77 8.77
CA GLY A 163 -9.20 5.85 9.58
C GLY A 163 -9.50 5.67 11.06
N THR A 164 -8.48 5.25 11.81
CA THR A 164 -8.55 5.00 13.25
C THR A 164 -7.43 5.75 13.94
N LYS A 165 -7.75 6.34 15.11
CA LYS A 165 -6.74 6.94 15.97
C LYS A 165 -5.94 5.85 16.70
N ARG A 166 -4.90 6.24 17.42
CA ARG A 166 -4.06 5.37 18.25
C ARG A 166 -4.75 4.74 19.47
N ASP A 167 -6.06 4.86 19.57
CA ASP A 167 -6.81 4.30 20.68
C ASP A 167 -6.81 2.77 20.57
N PRO A 168 -6.69 2.04 21.69
CA PRO A 168 -6.76 0.59 21.65
C PRO A 168 -8.11 0.15 21.03
N PRO A 169 -8.10 -0.81 20.09
CA PRO A 169 -9.35 -1.29 19.49
C PRO A 169 -10.26 -1.88 20.56
N ALA A 170 -11.57 -1.77 20.37
CA ALA A 170 -12.50 -2.35 21.32
C ALA A 170 -12.31 -3.87 21.37
N LEU A 171 -12.50 -4.47 22.55
CA LEU A 171 -12.42 -5.92 22.69
C LEU A 171 -13.38 -6.64 21.73
N MET A 172 -14.54 -6.04 21.46
CA MET A 172 -15.50 -6.56 20.48
C MET A 172 -14.92 -6.62 19.06
N ASP A 173 -14.17 -5.59 18.63
CA ASP A 173 -13.56 -5.56 17.30
C ASP A 173 -12.46 -6.62 17.17
N LEU A 174 -11.64 -6.77 18.22
CA LEU A 174 -10.61 -7.82 18.29
C LEU A 174 -11.22 -9.23 18.25
N CYS A 175 -12.30 -9.45 18.99
CA CYS A 175 -13.04 -10.71 18.99
C CYS A 175 -13.63 -11.00 17.60
N ALA A 176 -14.27 -10.01 16.98
CA ALA A 176 -14.84 -10.13 15.64
C ALA A 176 -13.77 -10.48 14.60
N LEU A 177 -12.65 -9.76 14.62
CA LEU A 177 -11.51 -10.03 13.74
C LEU A 177 -10.97 -11.46 13.92
N SER A 178 -10.80 -11.91 15.16
CA SER A 178 -10.35 -13.28 15.45
C SER A 178 -11.33 -14.33 14.89
N ILE A 179 -12.63 -14.12 15.06
CA ILE A 179 -13.68 -15.01 14.52
C ILE A 179 -13.62 -15.04 12.99
N GLN A 180 -13.58 -13.87 12.34
CA GLN A 180 -13.49 -13.76 10.88
C GLN A 180 -12.23 -14.43 10.32
N HIS A 181 -11.09 -14.26 11.01
CA HIS A 181 -9.83 -14.91 10.65
C HIS A 181 -9.95 -16.44 10.68
N HIS A 182 -10.55 -17.01 11.74
CA HIS A 182 -10.71 -18.46 11.87
C HIS A 182 -11.78 -19.04 10.93
N LEU A 183 -12.82 -18.26 10.58
CA LEU A 183 -13.83 -18.66 9.58
C LEU A 183 -13.23 -18.71 8.17
N GLY A 184 -12.36 -17.75 7.84
CA GLY A 184 -11.81 -17.56 6.51
C GLY A 184 -12.80 -16.96 5.51
N GLN A 185 -12.30 -16.39 4.41
CA GLN A 185 -13.11 -15.69 3.40
C GLN A 185 -14.23 -16.54 2.78
N GLN A 186 -14.03 -17.85 2.67
CA GLN A 186 -15.00 -18.78 2.05
C GLN A 186 -16.26 -19.00 2.91
N ARG A 187 -16.15 -18.86 4.23
CA ARG A 187 -17.24 -19.14 5.18
C ARG A 187 -17.91 -17.88 5.73
N HIS A 188 -17.55 -16.70 5.21
CA HIS A 188 -18.23 -15.45 5.58
C HIS A 188 -19.75 -15.53 5.35
N LYS A 189 -20.18 -16.18 4.27
CA LYS A 189 -21.61 -16.42 3.97
C LYS A 189 -22.28 -17.39 4.95
N GLN A 190 -21.52 -18.10 5.78
CA GLN A 190 -22.01 -19.04 6.78
C GLN A 190 -22.11 -18.42 8.18
N ILE A 191 -21.76 -17.14 8.35
CA ILE A 191 -21.89 -16.44 9.64
C ILE A 191 -23.35 -16.46 10.13
N CYS A 192 -24.31 -16.37 9.21
CA CYS A 192 -25.74 -16.50 9.49
C CYS A 192 -26.15 -17.87 10.07
N ASN A 193 -25.29 -18.90 9.93
CA ASN A 193 -25.51 -20.26 10.43
C ASN A 193 -24.83 -20.52 11.78
N LEU A 194 -24.04 -19.58 12.30
CA LEU A 194 -23.44 -19.71 13.63
C LEU A 194 -24.55 -19.69 14.68
N PRO A 195 -24.43 -20.47 15.77
CA PRO A 195 -25.39 -20.48 16.89
C PRO A 195 -25.22 -19.22 17.76
N LEU A 196 -25.28 -18.05 17.13
CA LEU A 196 -25.13 -16.73 17.71
C LEU A 196 -26.44 -15.94 17.54
N PRO A 197 -26.81 -15.09 18.51
CA PRO A 197 -27.88 -14.11 18.33
C PRO A 197 -27.71 -13.27 17.06
N LYS A 198 -28.83 -12.95 16.38
CA LYS A 198 -28.83 -12.15 15.14
C LYS A 198 -28.00 -10.85 15.20
N PRO A 199 -28.01 -10.06 16.30
CA PRO A 199 -27.17 -8.87 16.38
C PRO A 199 -25.68 -9.17 16.29
N LEU A 200 -25.22 -10.28 16.87
CA LEU A 200 -23.82 -10.70 16.78
C LEU A 200 -23.48 -11.27 15.41
N GLN A 201 -24.41 -11.97 14.76
CA GLN A 201 -24.22 -12.38 13.36
C GLN A 201 -24.07 -11.17 12.44
N GLN A 202 -24.89 -10.14 12.63
CA GLN A 202 -24.82 -8.89 11.87
C GLN A 202 -23.53 -8.11 12.13
N TYR A 203 -23.04 -8.10 13.37
CA TYR A 203 -21.78 -7.45 13.71
C TYR A 203 -20.54 -8.13 13.10
N LEU A 204 -20.63 -9.44 12.83
CA LEU A 204 -19.55 -10.22 12.21
C LEU A 204 -19.54 -10.17 10.68
N LEU A 205 -20.59 -9.65 10.04
CA LEU A 205 -20.73 -9.53 8.58
C LEU A 205 -20.15 -8.22 8.03
#